data_AF-U2KVW9-F1
#
_entry.id   AF-U2KVW9-F1
#
_cell.length_a   1.000
_cell.length_b   1.000
_cell.length_c   1.000
_cell.angle_alpha   90.00
_cell.angle_beta   90.00
_cell.angle_gamma   90.00
#
_symmetry.space_group_name_H-M   'P 1'
#
loop_
_entity.id
_entity.type
_entity.pdbx_description
1 polymer ?
#
loop_
_entity_poly.entity_id
_entity_poly.type
_entity_poly.pdbx_seq_one_letter_code
_entity_poly.pdbx_strand_id
1 'polypeptide(L)'
;MVYDTETERYVPKWRLEEYPGINRDFKLLYYSPKRKQYRELDFEGNYAAKRLGFLMDERPEQLEQMLNDGTLYLHLMRIQQKAVKVVWDQIILWEQTDSEFLLTTANGDFLKKAGLLENFKARAEELMYPAVIYV
;
A
#
# COMPACT_ATOMS: atom_id res chain seq x y z
N MET A 1 10.28 -10.37 17.84
CA MET A 1 9.49 -11.42 18.53
C MET A 1 8.95 -10.89 19.85
N VAL A 2 7.95 -11.56 20.41
CA VAL A 2 7.48 -11.41 21.81
C VAL A 2 7.49 -12.79 22.44
N TYR A 3 7.87 -12.88 23.72
CA TYR A 3 7.71 -14.12 24.47
C TYR A 3 6.27 -14.26 24.94
N ASP A 4 5.58 -15.30 24.48
CA ASP A 4 4.25 -15.65 24.94
C ASP A 4 4.35 -16.59 26.14
N THR A 5 3.91 -16.12 27.30
CA THR A 5 3.96 -16.86 28.56
C THR A 5 2.99 -18.03 28.63
N GLU A 6 1.94 -18.06 27.80
CA GLU A 6 0.96 -19.17 27.81
C GLU A 6 1.43 -20.35 26.99
N THR A 7 2.08 -20.08 25.87
CA THR A 7 2.63 -21.13 25.00
C THR A 7 4.11 -21.43 25.27
N GLU A 8 4.75 -20.67 26.18
CA GLU A 8 6.17 -20.73 26.54
C GLU A 8 7.10 -20.64 25.33
N ARG A 9 6.74 -19.81 24.34
CA ARG A 9 7.45 -19.71 23.07
C ARG A 9 7.57 -18.26 22.61
N TYR A 10 8.61 -17.99 21.83
CA TYR A 10 8.70 -16.75 21.09
C TYR A 10 7.74 -16.80 19.90
N VAL A 11 6.88 -15.79 19.80
CA VAL A 11 5.96 -15.59 18.69
C VAL A 11 6.31 -14.30 17.95
N PRO A 12 5.97 -14.19 16.65
CA PRO A 12 6.08 -12.93 15.93
C PRO A 12 5.32 -11.81 16.64
N LYS A 13 5.78 -10.57 16.48
CA LYS A 13 4.98 -9.41 16.95
C LYS A 13 3.73 -9.25 16.08
N TRP A 14 3.82 -9.66 14.81
CA TRP A 14 2.76 -9.54 13.82
C TRP A 14 2.61 -10.84 13.03
N ARG A 15 1.42 -11.08 12.50
CA ARG A 15 1.11 -12.24 11.66
C ARG A 15 0.28 -11.81 10.46
N LEU A 16 0.42 -12.51 9.34
CA LEU A 16 -0.51 -12.43 8.22
C LEU A 16 -1.39 -13.67 8.21
N GLU A 17 -2.68 -13.47 7.99
CA GLU A 17 -3.65 -14.55 7.77
C GLU A 17 -4.42 -14.25 6.49
N GLU A 18 -4.51 -15.21 5.59
CA GLU A 18 -5.24 -15.04 4.33
C GLU A 18 -6.75 -15.00 4.60
N TYR A 19 -7.46 -14.08 3.94
CA TYR A 19 -8.92 -14.10 3.95
C TYR A 19 -9.40 -15.35 3.20
N PRO A 20 -10.34 -16.12 3.76
CA PRO A 20 -11.00 -17.16 2.99
C PRO A 20 -11.81 -16.51 1.86
N GLY A 21 -11.42 -16.73 0.61
CA GLY A 21 -12.04 -16.09 -0.55
C GLY A 21 -11.42 -16.47 -1.88
N ILE A 22 -11.95 -15.89 -2.96
CA ILE A 22 -11.47 -16.09 -4.34
C ILE A 22 -10.23 -15.21 -4.63
N ASN A 23 -10.14 -14.06 -3.95
CA ASN A 23 -9.00 -13.15 -4.07
C ASN A 23 -7.98 -13.41 -2.96
N ARG A 24 -6.70 -13.28 -3.30
CA ARG A 24 -5.57 -13.40 -2.37
C ARG A 24 -5.45 -12.12 -1.53
N ASP A 25 -6.32 -11.99 -0.53
CA ASP A 25 -6.33 -10.86 0.43
C ASP A 25 -5.82 -11.32 1.81
N PHE A 26 -5.24 -10.40 2.60
CA PHE A 26 -4.65 -10.73 3.90
C PHE A 26 -5.14 -9.83 5.03
N LYS A 27 -5.38 -10.46 6.18
CA LYS A 27 -5.47 -9.82 7.49
C LYS A 27 -4.09 -9.61 8.06
N LEU A 28 -3.83 -8.39 8.53
CA LEU A 28 -2.66 -8.11 9.33
C LEU A 28 -3.04 -8.17 10.81
N LEU A 29 -2.32 -9.00 11.56
CA LEU A 29 -2.56 -9.21 12.97
C LEU A 29 -1.36 -8.71 13.77
N TYR A 30 -1.61 -8.12 14.95
CA TYR A 30 -0.57 -7.81 15.93
C TYR A 30 -0.82 -8.56 17.23
N TYR A 31 0.24 -9.05 17.87
CA TYR A 31 0.15 -9.68 19.17
C TYR A 31 -0.08 -8.61 20.25
N SER A 32 -1.11 -8.80 21.07
CA SER A 32 -1.40 -7.94 22.22
C SER A 32 -0.88 -8.59 23.49
N PRO A 33 0.24 -8.13 24.10
CA PRO A 33 0.78 -8.77 25.31
C PRO A 33 -0.20 -8.72 26.49
N LYS A 34 -1.00 -7.65 26.58
CA LYS A 34 -2.02 -7.48 27.62
C LYS A 34 -3.12 -8.54 27.55
N ARG A 35 -3.52 -8.94 26.34
CA ARG A 35 -4.58 -9.93 26.10
C ARG A 35 -4.05 -11.31 25.75
N LYS A 36 -2.73 -11.42 25.56
CA LYS A 36 -2.01 -12.62 25.14
C LYS A 36 -2.59 -13.28 23.88
N GLN A 37 -3.10 -12.45 22.96
CA GLN A 37 -3.69 -12.93 21.71
C GLN A 37 -3.41 -11.97 20.57
N TYR A 38 -3.50 -12.48 19.35
CA TYR A 38 -3.46 -11.66 18.14
C TYR A 38 -4.76 -10.86 17.98
N ARG A 39 -4.62 -9.69 17.37
CA ARG A 39 -5.72 -8.79 17.04
C ARG A 39 -5.57 -8.29 15.62
N GLU A 40 -6.69 -8.22 14.93
CA GLU A 40 -6.77 -7.64 13.59
C GLU A 40 -6.45 -6.14 13.63
N LEU A 41 -5.66 -5.74 12.65
CA LEU A 41 -5.39 -4.36 12.30
C LEU A 41 -5.73 -4.21 10.83
N ASP A 42 -6.75 -3.43 10.57
CA ASP A 42 -7.14 -3.10 9.21
C ASP A 42 -6.05 -2.22 8.58
N PHE A 43 -5.67 -2.58 7.36
CA PHE A 43 -4.86 -1.73 6.51
C PHE A 43 -5.44 -1.79 5.10
N GLU A 44 -5.56 -0.62 4.47
CA GLU A 44 -6.14 -0.50 3.14
C GLU A 44 -5.18 0.26 2.23
N GLY A 45 -5.31 0.00 0.93
CA GLY A 45 -4.61 0.75 -0.11
C GLY A 45 -3.90 -0.13 -1.12
N ASN A 46 -4.09 0.22 -2.40
CA ASN A 46 -3.56 -0.56 -3.52
C ASN A 46 -2.03 -0.69 -3.50
N TYR A 47 -1.30 0.34 -3.08
CA TYR A 47 0.16 0.32 -3.06
C TYR A 47 0.70 -0.52 -1.90
N ALA A 48 0.05 -0.45 -0.73
CA ALA A 48 0.36 -1.33 0.39
C ALA A 48 0.11 -2.81 0.01
N ALA A 49 -1.02 -3.12 -0.63
CA ALA A 49 -1.33 -4.48 -1.08
C ALA A 49 -0.30 -4.98 -2.10
N LYS A 50 0.04 -4.17 -3.11
CA LYS A 50 1.06 -4.51 -4.12
C LYS A 50 2.44 -4.73 -3.51
N ARG A 51 2.86 -3.88 -2.56
CA ARG A 51 4.13 -4.06 -1.85
C ARG A 51 4.12 -5.32 -0.98
N LEU A 52 3.00 -5.62 -0.33
CA LEU A 52 2.87 -6.86 0.44
C LEU A 52 3.00 -8.08 -0.47
N GLY A 53 2.33 -8.10 -1.62
CA GLY A 53 2.47 -9.18 -2.61
C GLY A 53 3.92 -9.38 -3.05
N PHE A 54 4.64 -8.30 -3.36
CA PHE A 54 6.07 -8.38 -3.67
C PHE A 54 6.90 -8.94 -2.51
N LEU A 55 6.67 -8.48 -1.27
CA LEU A 55 7.38 -9.01 -0.11
C LEU A 55 7.14 -10.50 0.09
N MET A 56 5.93 -10.98 -0.18
CA MET A 56 5.57 -12.40 -0.08
C MET A 56 6.25 -13.24 -1.16
N ASP A 57 6.21 -12.78 -2.40
CA ASP A 57 6.62 -13.58 -3.56
C ASP A 57 8.14 -13.48 -3.81
N GLU A 58 8.74 -12.31 -3.57
CA GLU A 58 10.13 -12.01 -3.97
C GLU A 58 11.08 -11.80 -2.77
N ARG A 59 10.57 -11.45 -1.59
CA ARG A 59 11.39 -11.11 -0.39
C ARG A 59 10.86 -11.73 0.92
N PRO A 60 10.58 -13.04 0.98
CA PRO A 60 9.93 -13.68 2.13
C PRO A 60 10.73 -13.53 3.44
N GLU A 61 12.06 -13.57 3.38
CA GLU A 61 12.92 -13.37 4.56
C GLU A 61 12.78 -11.95 5.15
N GLN A 62 12.68 -10.93 4.29
CA GLN A 62 12.45 -9.56 4.71
C GLN A 62 11.07 -9.41 5.33
N LEU A 63 10.06 -10.06 4.76
CA LEU A 63 8.71 -10.08 5.30
C LEU A 63 8.70 -10.71 6.70
N GLU A 64 9.33 -11.87 6.86
CA GLU A 64 9.44 -12.55 8.15
C GLU A 64 10.12 -11.68 9.20
N GLN A 65 11.23 -11.01 8.85
CA GLN A 65 11.88 -10.07 9.75
C GLN A 65 10.94 -8.93 10.17
N MET A 66 10.21 -8.33 9.23
CA MET A 66 9.26 -7.25 9.54
C MET A 66 8.10 -7.71 10.44
N LEU A 67 7.62 -8.94 10.27
CA LEU A 67 6.60 -9.56 11.13
C LEU A 67 7.14 -9.79 12.55
N ASN A 68 8.38 -10.26 12.64
CA ASN A 68 9.05 -10.52 13.90
C ASN A 68 9.34 -9.21 14.66
N ASP A 69 9.88 -8.20 13.98
CA ASP A 69 10.26 -6.92 14.58
C ASP A 69 9.08 -5.99 14.82
N GLY A 70 8.01 -6.24 14.08
CA GLY A 70 6.74 -5.55 14.15
C GLY A 70 6.72 -4.20 13.46
N THR A 71 7.38 -4.14 12.32
CA THR A 71 7.56 -2.94 11.50
C THR A 71 6.73 -2.97 10.22
N LEU A 72 6.11 -4.11 9.87
CA LEU A 72 5.42 -4.32 8.60
C LEU A 72 4.34 -3.26 8.32
N TYR A 73 3.42 -2.99 9.24
CA TYR A 73 2.36 -2.01 9.02
C TYR A 73 2.89 -0.61 8.73
N LEU A 74 3.83 -0.12 9.54
CA LEU A 74 4.40 1.20 9.35
C LEU A 74 5.14 1.28 8.00
N HIS A 75 5.79 0.20 7.58
CA HIS A 75 6.42 0.10 6.27
C HIS A 75 5.38 0.22 5.15
N LEU A 76 4.32 -0.59 5.18
CA LEU A 76 3.25 -0.58 4.18
C LEU A 76 2.54 0.79 4.11
N MET A 77 2.24 1.41 5.25
CA MET A 77 1.60 2.73 5.30
C MET A 77 2.52 3.84 4.79
N ARG A 78 3.82 3.78 5.06
CA ARG A 78 4.78 4.74 4.49
C ARG A 78 4.85 4.63 2.97
N ILE A 79 4.87 3.42 2.45
CA ILE A 79 4.85 3.17 1.00
C ILE A 79 3.55 3.70 0.40
N GLN A 80 2.39 3.38 0.99
CA GLN A 80 1.08 3.88 0.56
C GLN A 80 1.03 5.41 0.53
N GLN A 81 1.43 6.08 1.62
CA GLN A 81 1.40 7.53 1.71
C GLN A 81 2.32 8.20 0.70
N LYS A 82 3.56 7.69 0.54
CA LYS A 82 4.51 8.23 -0.44
C LYS A 82 3.99 8.05 -1.85
N ALA A 83 3.47 6.87 -2.18
CA ALA A 83 2.96 6.56 -3.51
C ALA A 83 1.79 7.48 -3.89
N VAL A 84 0.80 7.57 -3.00
CA VAL A 84 -0.36 8.47 -3.17
C VAL A 84 0.12 9.89 -3.38
N LYS A 85 1.04 10.39 -2.53
CA LYS A 85 1.57 11.74 -2.65
C LYS A 85 2.22 11.99 -4.02
N VAL A 86 3.09 11.09 -4.47
CA VAL A 86 3.78 11.29 -5.77
C VAL A 86 2.79 11.26 -6.93
N VAL A 87 1.80 10.37 -6.92
CA VAL A 87 0.73 10.36 -7.93
C VAL A 87 -0.02 11.70 -7.94
N TRP A 88 -0.43 12.20 -6.79
CA TRP A 88 -1.13 13.48 -6.69
C TRP A 88 -0.27 14.65 -7.16
N ASP A 89 0.97 14.73 -6.71
CA ASP A 89 1.91 15.78 -7.11
C ASP A 89 2.12 15.77 -8.64
N GLN A 90 2.18 14.58 -9.25
CA GLN A 90 2.34 14.43 -10.70
C GLN A 90 1.08 14.84 -11.49
N ILE A 91 -0.12 14.51 -10.98
CA ILE A 91 -1.39 14.94 -11.58
C ILE A 91 -1.49 16.47 -11.55
N ILE A 92 -1.22 17.08 -10.39
CA ILE A 92 -1.25 18.55 -10.23
C ILE A 92 -0.28 19.22 -11.20
N LEU A 93 0.92 18.65 -11.38
CA LEU A 93 1.88 19.17 -12.35
C LEU A 93 1.31 19.12 -13.77
N TRP A 94 0.74 17.99 -14.19
CA TRP A 94 0.15 17.87 -15.52
C TRP A 94 -1.05 18.79 -15.72
N GLU A 95 -1.88 19.04 -14.71
CA GLU A 95 -2.96 20.04 -14.80
C GLU A 95 -2.43 21.45 -15.10
N GLN A 96 -1.20 21.76 -14.70
CA GLN A 96 -0.58 23.07 -14.92
C GLN A 96 0.25 23.15 -16.20
N THR A 97 0.77 22.02 -16.69
CA THR A 97 1.75 22.02 -17.80
C THR A 97 1.26 21.34 -19.07
N ASP A 98 0.25 20.46 -18.99
CA ASP A 98 -0.26 19.73 -20.15
C ASP A 98 -1.06 20.66 -21.06
N SER A 99 -0.57 20.83 -22.29
CA SER A 99 -1.13 21.80 -23.24
C SER A 99 -2.56 21.45 -23.65
N GLU A 100 -2.89 20.16 -23.78
CA GLU A 100 -4.24 19.73 -24.15
C GLU A 100 -5.23 19.99 -23.01
N PHE A 101 -4.83 19.72 -21.77
CA PHE A 101 -5.63 20.00 -20.58
C PHE A 101 -5.91 21.50 -20.41
N LEU A 102 -4.88 22.35 -20.59
CA LEU A 102 -5.02 23.80 -20.51
C LEU A 102 -5.97 24.35 -21.58
N LEU A 103 -5.81 23.92 -22.84
CA LEU A 103 -6.70 24.30 -23.95
C LEU A 103 -8.13 23.83 -23.72
N THR A 104 -8.31 22.58 -23.29
CA THR A 104 -9.63 22.01 -22.99
C THR A 104 -10.32 22.78 -21.86
N THR A 105 -9.57 23.18 -20.83
CA THR A 105 -10.08 24.01 -19.73
C THR A 105 -10.48 25.41 -20.21
N ALA A 106 -9.66 26.05 -21.05
CA ALA A 106 -9.97 27.37 -21.61
C ALA A 106 -11.21 27.35 -22.52
N ASN A 107 -11.41 26.25 -23.25
CA ASN A 107 -12.55 26.07 -24.16
C ASN A 107 -13.84 25.62 -23.44
N GLY A 108 -13.80 25.32 -22.13
CA GLY A 108 -14.99 24.90 -21.37
C GLY A 108 -15.50 23.49 -21.71
N ASP A 109 -14.66 22.63 -22.29
CA ASP A 109 -15.04 21.25 -22.62
C ASP A 109 -14.88 20.34 -21.39
N PHE A 110 -15.93 20.29 -20.57
CA PHE A 110 -15.94 19.55 -19.31
C PHE A 110 -15.79 18.02 -19.48
N LEU A 111 -16.33 17.46 -20.57
CA LEU A 111 -16.27 16.02 -20.82
C LEU A 111 -14.85 15.60 -21.16
N LYS A 112 -14.20 16.32 -22.08
CA LYS A 112 -12.82 16.04 -22.43
C LYS A 112 -11.89 16.29 -21.25
N LYS A 113 -12.14 17.34 -20.46
CA LYS A 113 -11.36 17.62 -19.24
C LYS A 113 -11.42 16.45 -18.25
N ALA A 114 -12.60 15.90 -17.99
CA ALA A 114 -12.77 14.75 -17.11
C ALA A 114 -12.01 13.52 -17.65
N GLY A 115 -12.08 13.26 -18.95
CA GLY A 115 -11.32 12.17 -19.58
C GLY A 115 -9.80 12.32 -19.43
N LEU A 116 -9.28 13.54 -19.55
CA LEU A 116 -7.85 13.82 -19.34
C LEU A 116 -7.43 13.60 -17.88
N LEU A 117 -8.25 13.96 -16.89
CA LEU A 117 -7.97 13.71 -15.48
C LEU A 117 -7.89 12.22 -15.15
N GLU A 118 -8.84 11.42 -15.66
CA GLU A 118 -8.79 9.95 -15.50
C GLU A 118 -7.54 9.35 -16.16
N ASN A 119 -7.17 9.87 -17.33
CA ASN A 119 -5.94 9.46 -18.01
C ASN A 119 -4.66 9.86 -17.25
N PHE A 120 -4.61 11.06 -16.66
CA PHE A 120 -3.51 11.49 -15.80
C PHE A 120 -3.38 10.57 -14.60
N LYS A 121 -4.50 10.27 -13.93
CA LYS A 121 -4.51 9.34 -12.81
C LYS A 121 -3.97 7.97 -13.21
N ALA A 122 -4.50 7.37 -14.27
CA ALA A 122 -4.04 6.05 -14.74
C ALA A 122 -2.53 6.02 -15.07
N ARG A 123 -2.04 7.04 -15.79
CA ARG A 123 -0.61 7.14 -16.14
C ARG A 123 0.27 7.34 -14.92
N ALA A 124 -0.14 8.19 -13.98
CA ALA A 124 0.63 8.42 -12.75
C ALA A 124 0.68 7.15 -11.89
N GLU A 125 -0.43 6.42 -11.76
CA GLU A 125 -0.48 5.14 -11.03
C GLU A 125 0.42 4.08 -11.68
N GLU A 126 0.44 3.99 -13.01
CA GLU A 126 1.30 3.07 -13.77
C GLU A 126 2.79 3.40 -13.58
N LEU A 127 3.17 4.67 -13.69
CA LEU A 127 4.56 5.12 -13.47
C LEU A 127 5.03 4.87 -12.04
N MET A 128 4.12 4.91 -11.07
CA MET A 128 4.45 4.65 -9.67
C MET A 128 4.62 3.16 -9.35
N TYR A 129 4.09 2.25 -10.17
CA TYR A 129 4.09 0.82 -9.87
C TYR A 129 5.51 0.26 -9.63
N PRO A 130 6.53 0.50 -10.49
CA PRO A 130 7.90 0.04 -10.22
C PRO A 130 8.51 0.70 -8.99
N ALA A 131 8.27 2.01 -8.81
CA ALA A 131 8.82 2.80 -7.72
C ALA A 131 8.22 2.47 -6.35
N VAL A 132 7.10 1.76 -6.30
CA VAL A 132 6.47 1.26 -5.07
C VAL A 132 6.91 -0.17 -4.75
N ILE A 133 7.05 -0.99 -5.79
CA ILE A 133 7.28 -2.42 -5.65
C ILE A 133 8.74 -2.74 -5.37
N TYR A 134 9.69 -2.06 -6.01
CA TYR A 134 11.10 -2.43 -5.95
C TYR A 134 11.94 -1.69 -4.87
N VAL A 135 11.30 -0.97 -3.95
CA VAL A 135 12.00 -0.18 -2.89
C VAL A 135 12.66 -1.04 -1.81
#